data_AF-A0A506QEF0-F1
#
_entry.id   AF-A0A506QEF0-F1
#
_cell.length_a   1.000
_cell.length_b   1.000
_cell.length_c   1.000
_cell.angle_alpha   90.00
_cell.angle_beta   90.00
_cell.angle_gamma   90.00
#
_symmetry.space_group_name_H-M   'P 1'
#
loop_
_entity.id
_entity.type
_entity.pdbx_description
1 polymer ?
#
loop_
_entity_poly.entity_id
_entity_poly.type
_entity_poly.pdbx_seq_one_letter_code
_entity_poly.pdbx_strand_id
1 'polypeptide(L)'
;MLPSYEEEFQNKTNRVLIDYSPWDGIEHLRPKLKLLDEALDRYALVNFTYSDAKGEVYKRIVELHMLILKGREWYLQAYCLEKEAFRLFKLKRMKELVINRERIFIRRDATTQEYIKSESKSKPSNVPEVLLRFQDEARHLAEEWFDIEVFLPLEDGSWLIKKTYPENIN
;
A
#
# COMPACT_ATOMS: atom_id res chain seq x y z
N MET A 1 -7.28 0.01 -37.40
CA MET A 1 -7.01 1.18 -36.55
C MET A 1 -6.47 0.61 -35.25
N LEU A 2 -5.17 0.78 -34.99
CA LEU A 2 -4.58 0.33 -33.71
C LEU A 2 -5.15 1.22 -32.61
N PRO A 3 -5.47 0.68 -31.41
CA PRO A 3 -5.88 1.52 -30.29
C PRO A 3 -4.79 2.56 -30.03
N SER A 4 -5.19 3.78 -29.66
CA SER A 4 -4.19 4.77 -29.29
C SER A 4 -3.37 4.24 -28.11
N TYR A 5 -2.10 4.62 -28.00
CA TYR A 5 -1.26 4.24 -26.86
C TYR A 5 -1.93 4.56 -25.51
N GLU A 6 -2.75 5.61 -25.47
CA GLU A 6 -3.59 5.96 -24.32
C GLU A 6 -4.68 4.92 -24.05
N GLU A 7 -5.38 4.41 -25.06
CA GLU A 7 -6.37 3.32 -24.88
C GLU A 7 -5.71 2.02 -24.40
N GLU A 8 -4.54 1.66 -24.92
CA GLU A 8 -3.82 0.47 -24.43
C GLU A 8 -3.31 0.63 -23.00
N PHE A 9 -2.82 1.83 -22.64
CA PHE A 9 -2.37 2.14 -21.29
C PHE A 9 -3.53 2.10 -20.29
N GLN A 10 -4.63 2.79 -20.62
CA GLN A 10 -5.86 2.79 -19.80
C GLN A 10 -6.42 1.38 -19.64
N ASN A 11 -6.49 0.58 -20.70
CA ASN A 11 -6.96 -0.81 -20.62
C ASN A 11 -6.06 -1.72 -19.79
N LYS A 12 -4.75 -1.41 -19.66
CA LYS A 12 -3.83 -2.16 -18.77
C LYS A 12 -3.96 -1.71 -17.31
N THR A 13 -4.20 -0.43 -17.05
CA THR A 13 -4.34 0.10 -15.67
C THR A 13 -5.73 -0.10 -15.07
N ASN A 14 -6.79 -0.19 -15.88
CA ASN A 14 -8.17 -0.41 -15.41
C ASN A 14 -8.50 -1.86 -14.99
N ARG A 15 -7.48 -2.72 -14.83
CA ARG A 15 -7.63 -4.13 -14.45
C ARG A 15 -7.66 -4.37 -12.94
N VAL A 16 -7.61 -3.32 -12.13
CA VAL A 16 -7.64 -3.40 -10.67
C VAL A 16 -8.92 -2.74 -10.16
N LEU A 17 -9.84 -3.57 -9.65
CA LEU A 17 -11.02 -3.10 -8.93
C LEU A 17 -10.68 -3.00 -7.44
N ILE A 18 -10.75 -1.81 -6.87
CA ILE A 18 -10.61 -1.62 -5.42
C ILE A 18 -12.02 -1.60 -4.83
N ASP A 19 -12.44 -2.74 -4.27
CA ASP A 19 -13.70 -2.81 -3.53
C ASP A 19 -13.50 -2.27 -2.10
N TYR A 20 -14.19 -1.18 -1.79
CA TYR A 20 -14.22 -0.55 -0.46
C TYR A 20 -15.38 -1.04 0.42
N SER A 21 -16.06 -2.12 0.03
CA SER A 21 -17.05 -2.80 0.86
C SER A 21 -16.40 -3.35 2.13
N PRO A 22 -17.13 -3.40 3.26
CA PRO A 22 -16.52 -3.75 4.53
C PRO A 22 -16.01 -5.20 4.52
N TRP A 23 -14.69 -5.31 4.51
CA TRP A 23 -13.96 -6.41 5.13
C TRP A 23 -13.46 -5.83 6.47
N ASP A 24 -13.67 -6.53 7.58
CA ASP A 24 -13.59 -6.01 8.95
C ASP A 24 -12.46 -4.97 9.21
N GLY A 25 -12.78 -3.85 9.90
CA GLY A 25 -11.80 -2.88 10.41
C GLY A 25 -11.48 -1.63 9.57
N ILE A 26 -12.00 -1.46 8.34
CA ILE A 26 -11.67 -0.29 7.46
C ILE A 26 -12.80 0.74 7.26
N GLU A 27 -13.94 0.59 7.93
CA GLU A 27 -15.12 1.43 7.71
C GLU A 27 -14.84 2.94 7.86
N HIS A 28 -14.03 3.30 8.86
CA HIS A 28 -13.65 4.68 9.16
C HIS A 28 -12.73 5.31 8.08
N LEU A 29 -12.10 4.50 7.22
CA LEU A 29 -11.25 4.98 6.13
C LEU A 29 -11.99 5.11 4.80
N ARG A 30 -13.14 4.45 4.63
CA ARG A 30 -13.90 4.42 3.37
C ARG A 30 -14.22 5.82 2.82
N PRO A 31 -14.70 6.80 3.62
CA PRO A 31 -14.96 8.14 3.11
C PRO A 31 -13.69 8.83 2.59
N LYS A 32 -12.55 8.62 3.28
CA LYS A 32 -11.25 9.15 2.85
C LYS A 32 -10.79 8.52 1.55
N LEU A 33 -10.89 7.19 1.42
CA LEU A 33 -10.47 6.48 0.22
C LEU A 33 -11.25 6.93 -1.02
N LYS A 34 -12.59 7.03 -0.93
CA LYS A 34 -13.42 7.58 -2.02
C LYS A 34 -13.04 9.01 -2.40
N LEU A 35 -12.77 9.85 -1.40
CA LEU A 35 -12.35 11.23 -1.63
C LEU A 35 -10.98 11.30 -2.33
N LEU A 36 -10.04 10.44 -1.93
CA LEU A 36 -8.71 10.38 -2.53
C LEU A 36 -8.73 9.81 -3.95
N ASP A 37 -9.62 8.86 -4.21
CA ASP A 37 -9.87 8.32 -5.55
C ASP A 37 -10.38 9.42 -6.50
N GLU A 38 -11.35 10.23 -6.06
CA GLU A 38 -11.80 11.42 -6.81
C GLU A 38 -10.65 12.42 -7.05
N ALA A 39 -9.77 12.61 -6.07
CA ALA A 39 -8.63 13.52 -6.20
C ALA A 39 -7.56 13.00 -7.17
N LEU A 40 -7.37 11.69 -7.27
CA LEU A 40 -6.47 11.05 -8.24
C LEU A 40 -6.94 11.34 -9.67
N ASP A 41 -8.22 11.10 -9.95
CA ASP A 41 -8.80 11.30 -11.30
C ASP A 41 -8.72 12.74 -11.79
N ARG A 42 -8.85 13.70 -10.86
CA ARG A 42 -8.87 15.13 -11.16
C ARG A 42 -7.51 15.81 -11.06
N TYR A 43 -6.46 15.08 -10.65
CA TYR A 43 -5.16 15.66 -10.29
C TYR A 43 -5.30 16.85 -9.33
N ALA A 44 -6.19 16.74 -8.34
CA ALA A 44 -6.52 17.83 -7.44
C ALA A 44 -5.62 17.80 -6.18
N LEU A 45 -5.28 18.97 -5.65
CA LEU A 45 -4.55 19.05 -4.38
C LEU A 45 -5.39 18.54 -3.22
N VAL A 46 -4.74 17.83 -2.30
CA VAL A 46 -5.38 17.29 -1.10
C VAL A 46 -4.85 18.01 0.13
N ASN A 47 -5.76 18.45 1.00
CA ASN A 47 -5.45 19.11 2.27
C ASN A 47 -5.89 18.21 3.42
N PHE A 48 -5.06 18.11 4.47
CA PHE A 48 -5.43 17.39 5.69
C PHE A 48 -4.61 17.83 6.89
N THR A 49 -5.14 17.54 8.07
CA THR A 49 -4.42 17.57 9.34
C THR A 49 -3.77 16.20 9.58
N TYR A 50 -2.47 16.16 9.83
CA TYR A 50 -1.68 14.93 10.00
C TYR A 50 -1.04 14.87 11.37
N SER A 51 -1.29 13.79 12.11
CA SER A 51 -0.53 13.45 13.32
C SER A 51 0.66 12.58 12.92
N ASP A 52 1.87 12.99 13.25
CA ASP A 52 3.07 12.21 12.93
C ASP A 52 3.30 11.05 13.92
N ALA A 53 4.48 10.42 13.87
CA ALA A 53 4.80 9.31 14.77
C ALA A 53 5.05 9.74 16.23
N LYS A 54 5.41 11.01 16.46
CA LYS A 54 5.64 11.61 17.78
C LYS A 54 4.36 12.22 18.37
N GLY A 55 3.27 12.25 17.59
CA GLY A 55 2.01 12.88 17.98
C GLY A 55 1.93 14.36 17.62
N GLU A 56 2.93 14.90 16.92
CA GLU A 56 2.93 16.29 16.47
C GLU A 56 1.94 16.44 15.31
N VAL A 57 1.15 17.51 15.37
CA VAL A 57 0.04 17.76 14.44
C VAL A 57 0.41 18.85 13.46
N TYR A 58 0.20 18.59 12.18
CA TYR A 58 0.52 19.54 11.11
C TYR A 58 -0.57 19.59 10.05
N LYS A 59 -0.78 20.76 9.46
CA LYS A 59 -1.55 20.87 8.21
C LYS A 59 -0.65 20.54 7.03
N ARG A 60 -1.17 19.76 6.08
CA ARG A 60 -0.45 19.35 4.88
C ARG A 60 -1.29 19.66 3.65
N ILE A 61 -0.60 20.13 2.62
CA ILE A 61 -1.11 20.30 1.27
C ILE A 61 -0.23 19.46 0.37
N VAL A 62 -0.82 18.54 -0.38
CA VAL A 62 -0.06 17.55 -1.14
C VAL A 62 -0.64 17.31 -2.53
N GLU A 63 0.24 16.97 -3.47
CA GLU A 63 -0.09 16.47 -4.80
C GLU A 63 -0.17 14.94 -4.72
N LEU A 64 -1.39 14.38 -4.78
CA LEU A 64 -1.62 12.94 -4.63
C LEU A 64 -1.10 12.16 -5.84
N HIS A 65 -0.21 11.18 -5.62
CA HIS A 65 0.35 10.38 -6.71
C HIS A 65 -0.09 8.93 -6.70
N MET A 66 -0.27 8.31 -5.53
CA MET A 66 -0.64 6.90 -5.42
C MET A 66 -1.31 6.60 -4.08
N LEU A 67 -2.29 5.69 -4.11
CA LEU A 67 -2.78 5.01 -2.91
C LEU A 67 -2.13 3.62 -2.85
N ILE A 68 -1.58 3.28 -1.68
CA ILE A 68 -0.81 2.05 -1.48
C ILE A 68 -1.43 1.29 -0.32
N LEU A 69 -1.84 0.05 -0.56
CA LEU A 69 -2.15 -0.92 0.48
C LEU A 69 -0.88 -1.72 0.78
N LYS A 70 -0.31 -1.55 1.98
CA LYS A 70 0.88 -2.29 2.43
C LYS A 70 0.53 -3.05 3.72
N GLY A 71 0.50 -4.37 3.64
CA GLY A 71 -0.09 -5.20 4.71
C GLY A 71 -1.58 -4.89 4.82
N ARG A 72 -2.06 -4.52 6.01
CA ARG A 72 -3.46 -4.12 6.26
C ARG A 72 -3.64 -2.59 6.42
N GLU A 73 -2.65 -1.82 6.00
CA GLU A 73 -2.60 -0.38 6.25
C GLU A 73 -2.59 0.39 4.93
N TRP A 74 -3.45 1.39 4.84
CA TRP A 74 -3.51 2.29 3.69
C TRP A 74 -2.56 3.48 3.86
N TYR A 75 -1.84 3.76 2.78
CA TYR A 75 -0.92 4.88 2.66
C TYR A 75 -1.27 5.73 1.44
N LEU A 76 -1.03 7.03 1.59
CA LEU A 76 -1.05 8.02 0.54
C LEU A 76 0.39 8.39 0.22
N GLN A 77 0.83 8.14 -1.01
CA GLN A 77 2.06 8.70 -1.55
C GLN A 77 1.74 10.01 -2.25
N ALA A 78 2.40 11.07 -1.82
CA ALA A 78 2.19 12.39 -2.39
C ALA A 78 3.42 13.27 -2.27
N TYR A 79 3.52 14.25 -3.17
CA TYR A 79 4.51 15.32 -3.04
C TYR A 79 3.98 16.37 -2.07
N CYS A 80 4.68 16.54 -0.95
CA CYS A 80 4.30 17.48 0.10
C CYS A 80 4.85 18.88 -0.24
N LEU A 81 3.98 19.85 -0.46
CA LEU A 81 4.39 21.19 -0.91
C LEU A 81 5.28 21.90 0.12
N GLU A 82 4.96 21.77 1.41
CA GLU A 82 5.73 22.40 2.49
C GLU A 82 7.12 21.79 2.65
N LYS A 83 7.27 20.49 2.35
CA LYS A 83 8.55 19.77 2.50
C LYS A 83 9.29 19.61 1.18
N GLU A 84 8.69 20.07 0.09
CA GLU A 84 9.20 19.98 -1.27
C GLU A 84 9.72 18.59 -1.64
N ALA A 85 9.05 17.54 -1.12
CA ALA A 85 9.51 16.17 -1.24
C ALA A 85 8.34 15.17 -1.25
N PHE A 86 8.55 14.02 -1.90
CA PHE A 86 7.66 12.88 -1.82
C PHE A 86 7.66 12.26 -0.42
N ARG A 87 6.47 11.94 0.10
CA ARG A 87 6.28 11.32 1.41
C ARG A 87 5.15 10.30 1.38
N LEU A 88 5.23 9.35 2.31
CA LEU A 88 4.13 8.45 2.66
C LEU A 88 3.39 8.94 3.88
N PHE A 89 2.07 8.94 3.80
CA PHE A 89 1.18 9.33 4.89
C PHE A 89 0.22 8.20 5.19
N LYS A 90 0.15 7.76 6.46
CA LYS A 90 -0.83 6.75 6.89
C LYS A 90 -2.22 7.36 6.91
N LEU A 91 -3.20 6.78 6.22
CA LEU A 91 -4.56 7.34 6.16
C LEU A 91 -5.24 7.42 7.53
N LYS A 92 -4.94 6.46 8.42
CA LYS A 92 -5.46 6.47 9.80
C LYS A 92 -4.96 7.65 10.64
N ARG A 93 -3.86 8.30 10.25
CA ARG A 93 -3.28 9.47 10.92
C ARG A 93 -3.74 10.81 10.36
N MET A 94 -4.60 10.78 9.33
CA MET A 94 -5.19 11.98 8.72
C MET A 94 -6.51 12.34 9.38
N LYS A 95 -6.77 13.64 9.52
CA LYS A 95 -8.06 14.23 9.91
C LYS A 95 -8.38 15.37 8.95
N GLU A 96 -9.65 15.76 8.89
CA GLU A 96 -10.09 16.94 8.13
C GLU A 96 -9.63 16.92 6.66
N LEU A 97 -9.73 15.76 6.03
CA LEU A 97 -9.30 15.55 4.65
C LEU A 97 -10.26 16.27 3.69
N VAL A 98 -9.73 17.16 2.85
CA VAL A 98 -10.50 17.94 1.88
C VAL A 98 -9.76 18.02 0.54
N ILE A 99 -10.49 17.84 -0.57
CA ILE A 99 -9.97 18.07 -1.92
C ILE A 99 -10.11 19.56 -2.24
N ASN A 100 -9.04 20.18 -2.74
CA ASN A 100 -9.14 21.48 -3.40
C ASN A 100 -9.38 21.27 -4.90
N ARG A 101 -10.65 21.27 -5.30
CA ARG A 101 -11.08 21.03 -6.68
C ARG A 101 -10.68 22.13 -7.67
N GLU A 102 -10.30 23.31 -7.19
CA GLU A 102 -9.90 24.44 -8.04
C GLU A 102 -8.39 24.45 -8.34
N ARG A 103 -7.60 23.69 -7.58
CA ARG A 103 -6.15 23.59 -7.78
C ARG A 103 -5.77 22.22 -8.29
N ILE A 104 -5.55 22.16 -9.60
CA ILE A 104 -5.00 21.00 -10.29
C ILE A 104 -3.47 21.11 -10.37
N PHE A 105 -2.79 19.97 -10.36
CA PHE A 105 -1.35 19.88 -10.58
C PHE A 105 -1.04 19.02 -11.81
N ILE A 106 0.11 19.28 -12.44
CA ILE A 106 0.67 18.37 -13.44
C ILE A 106 1.48 17.32 -12.69
N ARG A 107 1.18 16.04 -12.91
CA ARG A 107 1.85 14.94 -12.23
C ARG A 107 3.36 15.04 -12.46
N ARG A 108 4.13 14.90 -11.39
CA ARG A 108 5.59 14.93 -11.47
C ARG A 108 6.11 13.63 -12.09
N ASP A 109 7.17 13.73 -12.87
CA ASP A 109 7.74 12.58 -13.57
C ASP A 109 8.15 11.46 -12.62
N ALA A 110 7.84 10.23 -13.05
CA ALA A 110 8.06 9.00 -12.30
C ALA A 110 9.55 8.72 -12.01
N THR A 111 10.49 9.42 -12.64
CA THR A 111 11.92 9.37 -12.30
C THR A 111 12.22 9.88 -10.88
N THR A 112 11.32 10.68 -10.30
CA THR A 112 11.38 11.10 -8.88
C THR A 112 10.65 10.12 -7.96
N GLN A 113 9.99 9.09 -8.52
CA GLN A 113 9.63 7.89 -7.76
C GLN A 113 10.91 7.08 -7.57
N GLU A 114 11.84 7.62 -6.77
CA GLU A 114 12.73 6.76 -6.01
C GLU A 114 11.80 5.83 -5.24
N TYR A 115 11.63 4.64 -5.81
CA TYR A 115 10.86 3.53 -5.31
C TYR A 115 11.08 3.54 -3.82
N ILE A 116 10.02 3.83 -3.07
CA ILE A 116 10.09 3.94 -1.62
C ILE A 116 10.37 2.54 -1.12
N LYS A 117 11.65 2.14 -1.18
CA LYS A 117 12.30 1.24 -0.26
C LYS A 117 12.07 1.91 1.08
N SER A 118 10.87 1.71 1.61
CA SER A 118 10.53 2.03 2.98
C SER A 118 11.71 1.55 3.80
N GLU A 119 12.25 2.45 4.60
CA GLU A 119 13.37 2.22 5.49
C GLU A 119 13.18 0.92 6.27
N SER A 120 13.76 -0.12 5.70
CA SER A 120 14.35 -1.27 6.34
C SER A 120 15.60 -1.55 5.52
N LYS A 121 16.53 -0.58 5.54
CA LYS A 121 17.93 -0.74 5.14
C LYS A 121 18.72 -1.53 6.21
N SER A 122 18.07 -2.17 7.17
CA SER A 122 18.62 -3.37 7.77
C SER A 122 18.22 -4.55 6.87
N LYS A 123 19.15 -5.04 6.04
CA LYS A 123 19.19 -6.50 5.91
C LYS A 123 19.44 -6.98 7.34
N PRO A 124 18.54 -7.71 8.01
CA PRO A 124 18.94 -8.38 9.22
C PRO A 124 20.02 -9.37 8.77
N SER A 125 21.24 -9.22 9.27
CA SER A 125 22.34 -10.14 8.94
C SER A 125 22.13 -11.54 9.55
N ASN A 126 21.02 -11.74 10.27
CA ASN A 126 20.52 -13.02 10.76
C ASN A 126 19.00 -13.01 10.64
N VAL A 127 18.46 -13.46 9.50
CA VAL A 127 17.03 -13.80 9.42
C VAL A 127 16.95 -15.30 9.66
N PRO A 128 16.53 -15.76 10.85
CA PRO A 128 16.42 -17.19 11.09
C PRO A 128 15.45 -17.82 10.10
N GLU A 129 15.85 -18.98 9.59
CA GLU A 129 15.02 -19.78 8.72
C GLU A 129 14.16 -20.70 9.57
N VAL A 130 12.85 -20.61 9.36
CA VAL A 130 11.85 -21.40 10.06
C VAL A 130 11.27 -22.40 9.07
N LEU A 131 11.35 -23.69 9.44
CA LEU A 131 10.66 -24.78 8.76
C LEU A 131 9.35 -25.05 9.48
N LEU A 132 8.24 -24.97 8.75
CA LEU A 132 6.91 -25.25 9.27
C LEU A 132 6.36 -26.49 8.57
N ARG A 133 5.96 -27.50 9.36
CA ARG A 133 5.33 -28.72 8.87
C ARG A 133 3.84 -28.68 9.17
N PHE A 134 3.02 -28.90 8.15
CA PHE A 134 1.57 -28.94 8.23
C PHE A 134 1.07 -30.35 7.90
N GLN A 135 0.14 -30.87 8.69
CA GLN A 135 -0.58 -32.09 8.32
C GLN A 135 -1.50 -31.80 7.12
N ASP A 136 -1.81 -32.83 6.34
CA ASP A 136 -2.61 -32.68 5.11
C ASP A 136 -3.97 -32.01 5.39
N GLU A 137 -4.59 -32.31 6.53
CA GLU A 137 -5.87 -31.73 6.94
C GLU A 137 -5.80 -30.22 7.17
N ALA A 138 -4.63 -29.69 7.52
CA ALA A 138 -4.40 -28.27 7.77
C ALA A 138 -3.87 -27.51 6.55
N ARG A 139 -3.59 -28.21 5.44
CA ARG A 139 -2.98 -27.63 4.24
C ARG A 139 -3.77 -26.44 3.70
N HIS A 140 -5.07 -26.61 3.51
CA HIS A 140 -5.94 -25.58 2.95
C HIS A 140 -5.94 -24.28 3.78
N LEU A 141 -5.88 -24.39 5.12
CA LEU A 141 -5.75 -23.22 5.98
C LEU A 141 -4.37 -22.59 5.82
N ALA A 142 -3.31 -23.39 5.77
CA ALA A 142 -1.95 -22.87 5.58
C ALA A 142 -1.80 -22.14 4.23
N GLU A 143 -2.45 -22.61 3.16
CA GLU A 143 -2.48 -21.97 1.84
C GLU A 143 -3.14 -20.57 1.85
N GLU A 144 -3.97 -20.22 2.84
CA GLU A 144 -4.49 -18.87 2.99
C GLU A 144 -3.41 -17.87 3.49
N TRP A 145 -2.41 -18.37 4.22
CA TRP A 145 -1.37 -17.55 4.83
C TRP A 145 -0.05 -17.60 4.05
N PHE A 146 0.17 -18.67 3.30
CA PHE A 146 1.37 -18.94 2.54
C PHE A 146 1.03 -19.20 1.08
N ASP A 147 1.90 -18.75 0.18
CA ASP A 147 1.75 -19.02 -1.24
C ASP A 147 1.70 -20.54 -1.48
N ILE A 148 0.68 -21.01 -2.21
CA ILE A 148 0.48 -22.44 -2.48
C ILE A 148 1.70 -23.09 -3.14
N GLU A 149 2.46 -22.32 -3.92
CA GLU A 149 3.64 -22.80 -4.64
C GLU A 149 4.83 -23.13 -3.71
N VAL A 150 4.81 -22.69 -2.44
CA VAL A 150 5.93 -22.93 -1.51
C VAL A 150 5.83 -24.23 -0.73
N PHE A 151 4.73 -24.98 -0.89
CA PHE A 151 4.50 -26.24 -0.18
C PHE A 151 5.19 -27.41 -0.86
N LEU A 152 6.05 -28.10 -0.11
CA LEU A 152 6.73 -29.31 -0.55
C LEU A 152 6.09 -30.53 0.14
N PRO A 153 5.65 -31.55 -0.62
CA PRO A 153 5.12 -32.78 -0.02
C PRO A 153 6.25 -33.57 0.64
N LEU A 154 5.94 -34.21 1.77
CA LEU A 154 6.81 -35.15 2.46
C LEU A 154 6.29 -36.58 2.27
N GLU A 155 7.16 -37.57 2.48
CA GLU A 155 6.83 -38.99 2.33
C GLU A 155 5.74 -39.47 3.29
N ASP A 156 5.59 -38.81 4.44
CA ASP A 156 4.56 -39.11 5.44
C ASP A 156 3.18 -38.50 5.11
N GLY A 157 3.03 -37.89 3.92
CA GLY A 157 1.80 -37.24 3.49
C GLY A 157 1.61 -35.82 4.05
N SER A 158 2.52 -35.35 4.90
CA SER A 158 2.52 -33.97 5.40
C SER A 158 3.22 -33.01 4.43
N TRP A 159 3.13 -31.71 4.72
CA TRP A 159 3.64 -30.65 3.87
C TRP A 159 4.64 -29.77 4.61
N LEU A 160 5.71 -29.35 3.93
CA LEU A 160 6.76 -28.52 4.48
C LEU A 160 6.84 -27.18 3.75
N ILE A 161 7.00 -26.10 4.50
CA ILE A 161 7.39 -24.79 3.96
C ILE A 161 8.66 -24.27 4.65
N LYS A 162 9.43 -23.50 3.90
CA LYS A 162 10.63 -22.79 4.37
C LYS A 162 10.38 -21.29 4.31
N LYS A 163 10.49 -20.59 5.45
CA LYS A 163 10.27 -19.15 5.52
C LYS A 163 11.35 -18.46 6.36
N THR A 164 11.68 -17.23 5.99
CA THR A 164 12.54 -16.35 6.76
C THR A 164 11.70 -15.26 7.40
N TYR A 165 11.83 -15.06 8.71
CA TYR A 165 11.14 -14.01 9.45
C TYR A 165 12.18 -13.05 10.04
N PRO A 166 12.10 -11.73 9.79
CA PRO A 166 12.96 -10.78 10.48
C PRO A 166 12.71 -10.89 11.98
N GLU A 167 13.78 -11.03 12.79
CA GLU A 167 13.64 -10.98 14.24
C GLU A 167 12.95 -9.66 14.64
N ASN A 168 11.98 -9.79 15.54
CA ASN A 168 11.06 -8.74 15.97
C ASN A 168 11.74 -7.37 16.12
N ILE A 169 11.24 -6.35 15.41
CA ILE A 169 11.51 -4.95 15.75
C ILE A 169 10.56 -4.62 16.90
N ASN A 170 11.10 -4.62 18.13
CA ASN A 170 10.49 -3.94 19.30
C ASN A 170 10.34 -2.44 19.03
#